data_AF-K6HEF2-F1
#
_entry.id   AF-K6HEF2-F1
#
_cell.length_a   1.000
_cell.length_b   1.000
_cell.length_c   1.000
_cell.angle_alpha   90.00
_cell.angle_beta   90.00
_cell.angle_gamma   90.00
#
_symmetry.space_group_name_H-M   'P 1'
#
loop_
_entity.id
_entity.type
_entity.pdbx_description
1 polymer ?
#
loop_
_entity_poly.entity_id
_entity_poly.type
_entity_poly.pdbx_seq_one_letter_code
_entity_poly.pdbx_strand_id
1 'polypeptide(L)'
;MEGMRDIPFEVKRIYYINNLENSVSVRGQHAHKEIEQVIFCVSGSFTLKLDDGKVKQEILMNRDNVGVLLGKMLWHTMENFSSGCILLVAASDYYKEEDYIRSYSDFIRLAENSSI
;
A
#
# COMPACT_ATOMS: atom_id res chain seq x y z
N MET A 1 17.08 2.17 -6.44
CA MET A 1 16.56 1.12 -5.54
C MET A 1 16.58 -0.18 -6.31
N GLU A 2 17.13 -1.21 -5.70
CA GLU A 2 17.26 -2.55 -6.27
C GLU A 2 16.38 -3.53 -5.49
N GLY A 3 15.72 -4.44 -6.21
CA GLY A 3 15.05 -5.60 -5.61
C GLY A 3 16.08 -6.50 -4.92
N MET A 4 15.67 -7.17 -3.85
CA MET A 4 16.54 -7.99 -2.99
C MET A 4 17.70 -7.23 -2.30
N ARG A 5 17.67 -5.89 -2.30
CA ARG A 5 18.68 -5.05 -1.63
C ARG A 5 18.04 -3.91 -0.84
N ASP A 6 17.38 -2.97 -1.53
CA ASP A 6 16.65 -1.86 -0.90
C ASP A 6 15.17 -2.22 -0.69
N ILE A 7 14.63 -3.03 -1.61
CA ILE A 7 13.27 -3.59 -1.55
C ILE A 7 13.42 -5.08 -1.18
N PRO A 8 12.78 -5.59 -0.11
CA PRO A 8 13.06 -6.90 0.48
C PRO A 8 12.52 -8.09 -0.33
N PHE A 9 12.15 -7.89 -1.60
CA PHE A 9 11.62 -8.89 -2.50
C PHE A 9 12.06 -8.62 -3.95
N GLU A 10 11.91 -9.62 -4.82
CA GLU A 10 12.08 -9.47 -6.26
C GLU A 10 10.93 -8.63 -6.83
N VAL A 11 11.25 -7.53 -7.52
CA VAL A 11 10.25 -6.65 -8.11
C VAL A 11 9.75 -7.25 -9.43
N LYS A 12 8.53 -7.80 -9.42
CA LYS A 12 7.90 -8.38 -10.63
C LYS A 12 6.97 -7.43 -11.35
N ARG A 13 6.48 -6.40 -10.65
CA ARG A 13 5.55 -5.41 -11.21
C ARG A 13 5.78 -4.04 -10.59
N ILE A 14 5.71 -3.01 -11.43
CA ILE A 14 5.67 -1.60 -11.02
C ILE A 14 4.42 -0.99 -11.62
N TYR A 15 3.71 -0.21 -10.82
CA TYR A 15 2.62 0.64 -11.29
C TYR A 15 2.66 1.99 -10.57
N TYR A 16 2.02 2.99 -11.17
CA TYR A 16 1.91 4.32 -10.59
C TYR A 16 0.49 4.83 -10.73
N ILE A 17 0.10 5.75 -9.85
CA ILE A 17 -1.19 6.43 -9.90
C ILE A 17 -0.91 7.93 -9.85
N ASN A 18 -1.52 8.66 -10.79
CA ASN A 18 -1.44 10.11 -10.91
C ASN A 18 -2.86 10.68 -11.10
N ASN A 19 -2.96 11.99 -11.35
CA ASN A 19 -4.24 12.70 -11.50
C ASN A 19 -5.19 12.44 -10.32
N LEU A 20 -4.61 12.43 -9.11
CA LEU A 20 -5.29 12.15 -7.85
C LEU A 20 -6.00 13.38 -7.26
N GLU A 21 -6.05 14.48 -8.00
CA GLU A 21 -6.37 15.84 -7.54
C GLU A 21 -7.86 16.08 -7.22
N ASN A 22 -8.68 15.03 -7.25
CA ASN A 22 -10.02 15.11 -6.69
C ASN A 22 -9.91 14.91 -5.18
N SER A 23 -10.16 15.97 -4.40
CA SER A 23 -10.08 16.05 -2.94
C SER A 23 -10.92 15.02 -2.15
N VAL A 24 -11.70 14.19 -2.86
CA VAL A 24 -12.55 13.10 -2.31
C VAL A 24 -11.99 11.71 -2.65
N SER A 25 -10.89 11.62 -3.41
CA SER A 25 -10.35 10.33 -3.85
C SER A 25 -9.77 9.58 -2.67
N VAL A 26 -10.46 8.53 -2.25
CA VAL A 26 -9.91 7.48 -1.38
C VAL A 26 -9.51 6.32 -2.27
N ARG A 27 -8.25 5.89 -2.15
CA ARG A 27 -7.68 4.74 -2.87
C ARG A 27 -7.29 3.65 -1.86
N GLY A 28 -7.05 2.43 -2.34
CA GLY A 28 -6.72 1.31 -1.47
C GLY A 28 -7.98 0.62 -0.99
N GLN A 29 -8.20 0.58 0.32
CA GLN A 29 -9.32 -0.09 0.97
C GLN A 29 -9.31 -1.61 0.70
N HIS A 30 -8.14 -2.20 0.88
CA HIS A 30 -7.94 -3.64 0.81
C HIS A 30 -6.67 -4.04 1.55
N ALA A 31 -6.53 -5.34 1.76
CA ALA A 31 -5.27 -6.01 2.08
C ALA A 31 -4.93 -7.02 0.98
N HIS A 32 -3.68 -7.49 0.99
CA HIS A 32 -3.20 -8.57 0.13
C HIS A 32 -2.92 -9.81 0.97
N LYS A 33 -3.23 -11.01 0.45
CA LYS A 33 -2.94 -12.28 1.15
C LYS A 33 -1.45 -12.60 1.06
N GLU A 34 -0.88 -12.53 -0.15
CA GLU A 34 0.49 -12.94 -0.42
C GLU A 34 1.35 -11.82 -1.03
N ILE A 35 0.77 -10.89 -1.79
CA ILE A 35 1.54 -9.84 -2.45
C ILE A 35 2.08 -8.84 -1.42
N GLU A 36 3.40 -8.78 -1.32
CA GLU A 36 4.12 -7.68 -0.66
C GLU A 36 4.35 -6.53 -1.63
N GLN A 37 4.31 -5.30 -1.13
CA GLN A 37 4.47 -4.09 -1.92
C GLN A 37 5.35 -3.07 -1.21
N VAL A 38 6.01 -2.18 -1.95
CA VAL A 38 6.60 -0.96 -1.39
C VAL A 38 5.99 0.23 -2.09
N ILE A 39 5.39 1.13 -1.31
CA ILE A 39 4.74 2.35 -1.81
C ILE A 39 5.65 3.56 -1.58
N PHE A 40 5.75 4.40 -2.61
CA PHE A 40 6.53 5.63 -2.64
C PHE A 40 5.65 6.81 -3.04
N CYS A 41 5.93 7.99 -2.50
CA CYS A 41 5.41 9.25 -3.02
C CYS A 41 6.52 9.93 -3.81
N VAL A 42 6.49 9.84 -5.14
CA VAL A 42 7.57 10.36 -6.01
C VAL A 42 7.33 11.81 -6.44
N SER A 43 6.14 12.35 -6.20
CA SER A 43 5.78 13.75 -6.36
C SER A 43 4.58 14.07 -5.48
N GLY A 44 4.54 15.27 -4.91
CA GLY A 44 3.45 15.73 -4.06
C GLY A 44 3.47 15.06 -2.68
N SER A 45 2.28 14.70 -2.18
CA SER A 45 2.10 14.09 -0.88
C SER A 45 0.75 13.38 -0.74
N PHE A 46 0.66 12.40 0.15
CA PHE A 46 -0.59 11.79 0.59
C PHE A 46 -0.48 11.22 2.01
N THR A 47 -1.61 10.92 2.64
CA THR A 47 -1.66 10.18 3.91
C THR A 47 -1.84 8.70 3.62
N LEU A 48 -0.91 7.88 4.10
CA LEU A 48 -1.00 6.42 4.09
C LEU A 48 -1.51 5.95 5.45
N LYS A 49 -2.66 5.28 5.46
CA LYS A 49 -3.22 4.64 6.65
C LYS A 49 -3.01 3.14 6.56
N LEU A 50 -2.54 2.54 7.65
CA LEU A 50 -2.20 1.13 7.76
C LEU A 50 -2.95 0.53 8.95
N ASP A 51 -3.40 -0.71 8.79
CA ASP A 51 -4.09 -1.48 9.83
C ASP A 51 -3.70 -2.95 9.69
N ASP A 52 -3.07 -3.51 10.72
CA ASP A 52 -2.67 -4.94 10.78
C ASP A 52 -3.74 -5.82 11.47
N GLY A 53 -4.91 -5.24 11.76
CA GLY A 53 -6.01 -5.85 12.50
C GLY A 53 -5.94 -5.63 14.01
N LYS A 54 -4.83 -5.10 14.54
CA LYS A 54 -4.63 -4.81 15.98
C LYS A 54 -4.23 -3.37 16.22
N VAL A 55 -3.31 -2.86 15.41
CA VAL A 55 -2.71 -1.53 15.49
C VAL A 55 -2.97 -0.79 14.19
N LYS A 56 -3.37 0.48 14.33
CA LYS A 56 -3.53 1.40 13.22
C LYS A 56 -2.46 2.46 13.26
N GLN A 57 -1.94 2.81 12.08
CA GLN A 57 -0.90 3.81 11.92
C GLN A 57 -1.26 4.73 10.74
N GLU A 58 -0.84 5.98 10.84
CA GLU A 58 -0.95 6.94 9.75
C GLU A 58 0.41 7.58 9.49
N ILE A 59 0.79 7.68 8.22
CA ILE A 59 2.08 8.19 7.77
C ILE A 59 1.84 9.23 6.69
N LEU A 60 2.42 10.43 6.87
CA LEU A 60 2.49 11.40 5.79
C LEU A 60 3.60 10.99 4.82
N MET A 61 3.22 10.65 3.59
CA MET A 61 4.13 10.30 2.51
C MET A 61 4.41 11.56 1.71
N ASN A 62 5.54 12.23 1.96
CA ASN A 62 5.94 13.48 1.28
C ASN A 62 7.45 13.57 0.98
N ARG A 63 8.13 12.41 1.02
CA ARG A 63 9.56 12.28 0.73
C ARG A 63 9.75 11.26 -0.37
N ASP A 64 10.34 11.69 -1.47
CA ASP A 64 10.59 10.89 -2.67
C ASP A 64 11.64 9.77 -2.48
N ASN A 65 12.42 9.87 -1.42
CA ASN A 65 13.45 8.89 -1.05
C ASN A 65 13.05 7.94 0.09
N VAL A 66 11.77 7.92 0.48
CA VAL A 66 11.25 7.02 1.52
C VAL A 66 10.14 6.15 0.96
N GLY A 67 10.33 4.83 1.08
CA GLY A 67 9.31 3.83 0.78
C GLY A 67 8.75 3.22 2.06
N VAL A 68 7.47 2.84 2.02
CA VAL A 68 6.83 2.06 3.09
C VAL A 68 6.53 0.67 2.56
N LEU A 69 7.02 -0.35 3.27
CA LEU A 69 6.70 -1.75 3.00
C LEU A 69 5.28 -2.05 3.45
N LEU A 70 4.45 -2.49 2.52
CA LEU A 70 3.14 -3.07 2.77
C LEU A 70 3.30 -4.60 2.75
N GLY A 71 3.37 -5.17 3.95
CA GLY A 71 3.44 -6.62 4.11
C GLY A 71 2.13 -7.32 3.76
N LYS A 72 2.19 -8.65 3.77
CA LYS A 72 1.01 -9.51 3.70
C LYS A 72 0.05 -9.18 4.84
N MET A 73 -1.24 -9.35 4.60
CA MET A 73 -2.29 -9.13 5.60
C MET A 73 -2.23 -7.74 6.25
N LEU A 74 -1.86 -6.72 5.47
CA LEU A 74 -1.87 -5.33 5.92
C LEU A 74 -2.92 -4.55 5.13
N TRP A 75 -3.99 -4.15 5.82
CA TRP A 75 -5.00 -3.28 5.24
C TRP A 75 -4.43 -1.87 5.09
N HIS A 76 -4.64 -1.26 3.93
CA HIS A 76 -4.13 0.07 3.68
C HIS A 76 -5.09 0.95 2.88
N THR A 77 -5.06 2.24 3.18
CA THR A 77 -5.86 3.28 2.53
C THR A 77 -4.96 4.48 2.24
N MET A 78 -5.18 5.12 1.11
CA MET A 78 -4.48 6.35 0.71
C MET A 78 -5.51 7.45 0.48
N GLU A 79 -5.28 8.61 1.09
CA GLU A 79 -6.16 9.78 1.05
C GLU A 79 -5.37 11.09 1.16
N ASN A 80 -6.06 12.23 1.12
CA ASN A 80 -5.46 13.57 1.27
C ASN A 80 -4.32 13.84 0.27
N PHE A 81 -4.54 13.46 -0.99
CA PHE A 81 -3.59 13.68 -2.08
C PHE A 81 -3.43 15.17 -2.38
N SER A 82 -2.19 15.65 -2.48
CA SER A 82 -1.90 16.99 -2.99
C SER A 82 -2.00 17.07 -4.52
N SER A 83 -2.12 18.29 -5.04
CA SER A 83 -2.04 18.52 -6.49
C SER A 83 -0.70 18.04 -7.05
N GLY A 84 -0.72 17.40 -8.22
CA GLY A 84 0.47 16.78 -8.80
C GLY A 84 0.99 15.54 -8.04
N CYS A 85 0.21 14.95 -7.13
CA CYS A 85 0.62 13.75 -6.42
C CYS A 85 0.79 12.57 -7.37
N ILE A 86 1.95 11.91 -7.29
CA ILE A 86 2.25 10.66 -7.99
C ILE A 86 2.72 9.65 -6.95
N LEU A 87 1.96 8.57 -6.81
CA LEU A 87 2.37 7.41 -6.03
C LEU A 87 2.90 6.33 -6.97
N LEU A 88 3.98 5.66 -6.55
CA LEU A 88 4.60 4.55 -7.26
C LEU A 88 4.62 3.34 -6.33
N VAL A 89 4.29 2.17 -6.87
CA VAL A 89 4.28 0.92 -6.12
C VAL A 89 5.12 -0.12 -6.85
N ALA A 90 6.08 -0.69 -6.13
CA ALA A 90 6.77 -1.91 -6.53
C ALA A 90 6.09 -3.09 -5.83
N ALA A 91 5.79 -4.17 -6.56
CA ALA A 91 5.12 -5.35 -6.05
C ALA A 91 5.94 -6.62 -6.30
N SER A 92 5.90 -7.52 -5.33
CA SER A 92 6.56 -8.83 -5.34
C SER A 92 5.99 -9.81 -6.37
N ASP A 93 4.79 -9.53 -6.91
CA ASP A 93 4.12 -10.39 -7.88
C ASP A 93 3.27 -9.62 -8.92
N TYR A 94 2.91 -10.35 -9.97
CA TYR A 94 1.94 -9.94 -10.98
C TYR A 94 0.55 -9.71 -10.38
N TYR A 95 -0.33 -9.06 -11.14
CA TYR A 95 -1.71 -8.83 -10.71
C TYR A 95 -2.48 -10.14 -10.56
N LYS A 96 -3.13 -10.34 -9.41
CA LYS A 96 -4.02 -11.47 -9.10
C LYS A 96 -5.21 -10.91 -8.34
N GLU A 97 -6.41 -10.94 -8.91
CA GLU A 97 -7.60 -10.39 -8.25
C GLU A 97 -7.98 -11.20 -7.01
N GLU A 98 -7.75 -12.51 -7.03
CA GLU A 98 -8.00 -13.41 -5.91
C GLU A 98 -7.15 -13.15 -4.66
N ASP A 99 -6.06 -12.39 -4.80
CA ASP A 99 -5.18 -12.00 -3.71
C ASP A 99 -5.75 -10.83 -2.87
N TYR A 100 -6.73 -10.10 -3.41
CA TYR A 100 -7.33 -8.96 -2.73
C TYR A 100 -8.31 -9.38 -1.64
N ILE A 101 -8.20 -8.74 -0.48
CA ILE A 101 -9.21 -8.76 0.59
C ILE A 101 -9.88 -7.38 0.62
N ARG A 102 -11.05 -7.26 -0.01
CA ARG A 102 -11.77 -5.96 -0.17
C ARG A 102 -12.81 -5.69 0.92
N SER A 103 -13.13 -6.68 1.73
CA SER A 103 -14.07 -6.60 2.84
C SER A 103 -13.29 -6.42 4.14
N TYR A 104 -13.50 -5.27 4.79
CA TYR A 104 -12.79 -4.97 6.04
C TYR A 104 -13.15 -5.96 7.16
N SER A 105 -14.40 -6.42 7.22
CA SER A 105 -14.81 -7.45 8.19
C SER A 105 -14.14 -8.79 7.93
N ASP A 106 -13.98 -9.20 6.66
CA ASP A 106 -13.22 -10.41 6.33
C ASP A 106 -11.74 -10.25 6.65
N PHE A 107 -11.16 -9.08 6.40
CA PHE A 107 -9.79 -8.75 6.79
C PHE A 107 -9.57 -8.93 8.28
N ILE A 108 -10.41 -8.32 9.14
CA ILE A 108 -10.29 -8.44 10.60
C ILE A 108 -10.38 -9.91 11.04
N ARG A 109 -11.37 -10.66 10.53
CA ARG A 109 -11.51 -12.09 10.85
C ARG A 109 -10.26 -12.89 10.46
N LEU A 110 -9.64 -12.59 9.31
CA LEU A 110 -8.44 -13.29 8.85
C LEU A 110 -7.19 -12.88 9.65
N ALA A 111 -7.06 -11.60 10.01
CA ALA A 111 -5.96 -11.08 10.81
C ALA A 111 -5.95 -11.65 12.23
N GLU A 112 -7.13 -11.82 12.85
CA GLU A 112 -7.28 -12.49 14.15
C GLU A 112 -6.80 -13.94 14.11
N ASN A 113 -7.12 -14.67 13.03
CA ASN A 113 -6.76 -16.09 12.87
C ASN A 113 -5.30 -16.32 12.46
N SER A 114 -4.61 -15.30 11.94
CA SER A 114 -3.21 -15.40 11.49
C SER A 114 -2.19 -15.17 12.62
N SER A 115 -2.67 -14.98 13.86
CA SER A 115 -1.85 -14.71 15.05
C SER A 115 -1.39 -15.99 15.78
N ILE A 116 -0.88 -17.00 15.05
CA ILE A 116 -0.26 -18.22 15.61
C ILE A 116 1.20 -18.28 15.18
#